data_AF-A0A0F9ESM7-F1
#
_entry.id   AF-A0A0F9ESM7-F1
#
_cell.length_a   1.000
_cell.length_b   1.000
_cell.length_c   1.000
_cell.angle_alpha   90.00
_cell.angle_beta   90.00
_cell.angle_gamma   90.00
#
_symmetry.space_group_name_H-M   'P 1'
#
loop_
_entity.id
_entity.type
_entity.pdbx_description
1 polymer ?
#
loop_
_entity_poly.entity_id
_entity_poly.type
_entity_poly.pdbx_seq_one_letter_code
_entity_poly.pdbx_strand_id
1 'polypeptide(L)'
;MSKLKVKKVTIFKHGVSYYTLESTLKGSGAFELEFRIDEMNDILKSLFVLDTSEKGYISSISYDAAIETNQLLRSIMLNIPDVNSFSSLVTQIKGASVSLTIGGNKSVTGKIIGTEIVEKLSKIDKVIQKILVLLQEDEIIIKIPFSEIKSFDILNDEIKKDLKFFLDTVIAGKKKDAKKIVINCESGGDDEIDRNIFVSY
;
A
#
# COMPACT_ATOMS: atom_id res chain seq x y z
N MET A 1 -8.15 -12.69 24.72
CA MET A 1 -9.03 -12.53 23.55
C MET A 1 -9.67 -13.87 23.25
N SER A 2 -11.00 -13.92 23.25
CA SER A 2 -11.75 -15.11 22.87
C SER A 2 -11.66 -15.29 21.35
N LYS A 3 -11.42 -16.52 20.88
CA LYS A 3 -11.24 -16.81 19.45
C LYS A 3 -12.49 -17.49 18.89
N LEU A 4 -13.01 -16.98 17.78
CA LEU A 4 -14.06 -17.66 17.02
C LEU A 4 -13.51 -18.94 16.39
N LYS A 5 -14.25 -20.04 16.51
CA LYS A 5 -13.86 -21.34 15.95
C LYS A 5 -14.82 -21.71 14.84
N VAL A 6 -14.28 -22.08 13.68
CA VAL A 6 -15.09 -22.61 12.57
C VAL A 6 -15.76 -23.91 13.01
N LYS A 7 -17.08 -23.95 12.90
CA LYS A 7 -17.93 -25.11 13.19
C LYS A 7 -18.37 -25.84 11.92
N LYS A 8 -18.63 -25.08 10.86
CA LYS A 8 -19.10 -25.62 9.58
C LYS A 8 -18.55 -24.79 8.43
N VAL A 9 -18.19 -25.47 7.35
CA VAL A 9 -17.88 -24.88 6.05
C VAL A 9 -18.78 -25.55 5.03
N THR A 10 -19.50 -24.75 4.23
CA THR A 10 -20.33 -25.23 3.13
C THR A 10 -19.74 -24.71 1.83
N ILE A 11 -19.30 -25.60 0.96
CA ILE A 11 -18.67 -25.25 -0.32
C ILE A 11 -19.68 -25.50 -1.44
N PHE A 12 -19.98 -24.47 -2.22
CA PHE A 12 -20.88 -24.57 -3.35
C PHE A 12 -20.12 -24.92 -4.64
N LYS A 13 -20.78 -25.60 -5.59
CA LYS A 13 -20.19 -26.03 -6.86
C LYS A 13 -19.62 -24.89 -7.72
N HIS A 14 -20.05 -23.65 -7.48
CA HIS A 14 -19.59 -22.45 -8.17
C HIS A 14 -18.38 -21.77 -7.48
N GLY A 15 -17.77 -22.42 -6.48
CA GLY A 15 -16.52 -21.97 -5.87
C GLY A 15 -16.68 -21.04 -4.66
N VAL A 16 -17.91 -20.72 -4.25
CA VAL A 16 -18.19 -19.92 -3.03
C VAL A 16 -18.21 -20.83 -1.81
N SER A 17 -17.66 -20.35 -0.70
CA SER A 17 -17.68 -21.03 0.60
C SER A 17 -18.43 -20.18 1.62
N TYR A 18 -19.29 -20.82 2.41
CA TYR A 18 -20.02 -20.20 3.52
C TYR A 18 -19.53 -20.78 4.84
N TYR A 19 -19.15 -19.90 5.76
CA TYR A 19 -18.55 -20.26 7.03
C TYR A 19 -19.53 -20.03 8.17
N THR A 20 -19.48 -20.91 9.15
CA THR A 20 -20.19 -20.77 10.41
C THR A 20 -19.19 -20.96 11.53
N LEU A 21 -19.11 -19.99 12.42
CA LEU A 21 -18.19 -19.92 13.53
C LEU A 21 -18.97 -19.72 14.83
N GLU A 22 -18.46 -20.30 15.90
CA GLU A 22 -19.03 -20.11 17.24
C GLU A 22 -17.91 -19.97 18.28
N SER A 23 -18.21 -19.28 19.37
CA SER A 23 -17.34 -19.22 20.55
C SER A 23 -18.13 -18.89 21.80
N THR A 24 -17.58 -19.28 22.95
CA THR A 24 -18.08 -18.88 24.25
C THR A 24 -17.33 -17.65 24.75
N LEU A 25 -18.05 -16.63 25.19
CA LEU A 25 -17.53 -15.41 25.78
C LEU A 25 -18.09 -15.27 27.20
N LYS A 26 -17.22 -15.11 28.19
CA LYS A 26 -17.64 -14.76 29.55
C LYS A 26 -17.79 -13.23 29.66
N GLY A 27 -18.97 -12.75 30.05
CA GLY A 27 -19.26 -11.32 30.20
C GLY A 27 -19.16 -10.51 28.90
N SER A 28 -18.66 -9.28 28.99
CA SER A 28 -18.41 -8.39 27.85
C SER A 28 -17.04 -8.62 27.21
N GLY A 29 -16.91 -8.38 25.91
CA GLY A 29 -15.65 -8.56 25.20
C GLY A 29 -15.77 -8.37 23.69
N ALA A 30 -14.71 -8.71 22.97
CA ALA A 30 -14.66 -8.54 21.52
C ALA A 30 -14.04 -9.74 20.81
N PHE A 31 -14.48 -9.95 19.58
CA PHE A 31 -13.90 -10.88 18.62
C PHE A 31 -13.31 -10.15 17.43
N GLU A 32 -12.22 -10.67 16.90
CA GLU A 32 -11.53 -10.10 15.75
C GLU A 32 -11.50 -11.13 14.62
N LEU A 33 -11.86 -10.68 13.42
CA LEU A 33 -11.77 -11.42 12.18
C LEU A 33 -10.92 -10.63 11.20
N GLU A 34 -10.19 -11.33 10.35
CA GLU A 34 -9.29 -10.73 9.37
C GLU A 34 -9.59 -11.35 8.01
N PHE A 35 -9.81 -10.50 7.01
CA PHE A 35 -10.24 -10.87 5.66
C PHE A 35 -9.37 -10.16 4.64
N ARG A 36 -9.23 -10.72 3.44
CA ARG A 36 -8.52 -9.99 2.39
C ARG A 36 -9.34 -8.81 1.89
N ILE A 37 -8.69 -7.76 1.39
CA ILE A 37 -9.37 -6.57 0.84
C ILE A 37 -10.36 -6.95 -0.28
N ASP A 38 -9.99 -7.89 -1.14
CA ASP A 38 -10.82 -8.37 -2.25
C ASP A 38 -12.06 -9.15 -1.80
N GLU A 39 -12.04 -9.72 -0.59
CA GLU A 39 -13.18 -10.45 0.00
C GLU A 39 -14.15 -9.51 0.73
N MET A 40 -13.72 -8.31 1.12
CA MET A 40 -14.48 -7.42 2.01
C MET A 40 -15.87 -7.06 1.50
N ASN A 41 -16.04 -6.86 0.20
CA ASN A 41 -17.35 -6.54 -0.37
C ASN A 41 -18.37 -7.67 -0.12
N ASP A 42 -17.93 -8.92 -0.21
CA ASP A 42 -18.80 -10.07 -0.04
C ASP A 42 -19.04 -10.32 1.46
N ILE A 43 -18.00 -10.18 2.29
CA ILE A 43 -18.11 -10.23 3.75
C ILE A 43 -19.10 -9.18 4.28
N LEU A 44 -19.03 -7.93 3.82
CA LEU A 44 -19.96 -6.89 4.27
C LEU A 44 -21.41 -7.16 3.85
N LYS A 45 -21.64 -7.98 2.83
CA LYS A 45 -22.97 -8.38 2.37
C LYS A 45 -23.50 -9.63 3.07
N SER A 46 -22.62 -10.53 3.51
CA SER A 46 -23.01 -11.82 4.08
C SER A 46 -22.83 -11.93 5.60
N LEU A 47 -22.04 -11.04 6.23
CA LEU A 47 -21.71 -11.13 7.64
C LEU A 47 -22.98 -11.05 8.52
N PHE A 48 -23.19 -12.11 9.27
CA PHE A 48 -24.26 -12.23 10.25
C PHE A 48 -23.65 -12.61 11.61
N VAL A 49 -24.01 -11.86 12.64
CA VAL A 49 -23.48 -12.03 13.99
C VAL A 49 -24.66 -12.02 14.96
N LEU A 50 -24.69 -13.00 15.86
CA LEU A 50 -25.75 -13.12 16.84
C LEU A 50 -25.19 -13.61 18.18
N ASP A 51 -25.66 -13.02 19.27
CA ASP A 51 -25.55 -13.65 20.58
C ASP A 51 -26.75 -14.58 20.78
N THR A 52 -26.47 -15.88 20.85
CA THR A 52 -27.49 -16.93 20.99
C THR A 52 -27.79 -17.29 22.45
N SER A 53 -27.14 -16.62 23.41
CA SER A 53 -27.35 -16.90 24.84
C SER A 53 -28.57 -16.22 25.44
N GLU A 54 -29.15 -15.23 24.74
CA GLU A 54 -30.21 -14.34 25.25
C GLU A 54 -29.83 -13.52 26.50
N LYS A 55 -28.54 -13.51 26.88
CA LYS A 55 -28.01 -12.87 28.10
C LYS A 55 -27.08 -11.69 27.81
N GLY A 56 -27.19 -11.12 26.61
CA GLY A 56 -26.41 -9.99 26.16
C GLY A 56 -26.72 -9.67 24.70
N TYR A 57 -25.95 -8.76 24.13
CA TYR A 57 -26.13 -8.33 22.74
C TYR A 57 -24.79 -7.99 22.07
N ILE A 58 -24.85 -7.87 20.74
CA ILE A 58 -23.76 -7.32 19.92
C ILE A 58 -23.90 -5.81 19.93
N SER A 59 -22.95 -5.09 20.52
CA SER A 59 -23.05 -3.63 20.68
C SER A 59 -22.61 -2.88 19.44
N SER A 60 -21.59 -3.39 18.75
CA SER A 60 -21.12 -2.80 17.48
C SER A 60 -20.31 -3.78 16.65
N ILE A 61 -20.29 -3.54 15.34
CA ILE A 61 -19.35 -4.14 14.41
C ILE A 61 -18.61 -3.00 13.73
N SER A 62 -17.29 -3.00 13.88
CA SER A 62 -16.41 -1.99 13.28
C SER A 62 -15.40 -2.67 12.37
N TYR A 63 -15.03 -2.03 11.27
CA TYR A 63 -13.98 -2.52 10.38
C TYR A 63 -12.97 -1.42 10.08
N ASP A 64 -11.75 -1.83 9.74
CA ASP A 64 -10.68 -0.89 9.38
C ASP A 64 -11.01 -0.19 8.05
N ALA A 65 -11.64 0.98 8.13
CA ALA A 65 -11.74 1.95 7.05
C ALA A 65 -10.39 2.63 6.82
N ALA A 66 -9.29 1.86 6.72
CA ALA A 66 -8.02 2.43 6.28
C ALA A 66 -8.23 3.00 4.87
N ILE A 67 -7.95 4.30 4.72
CA ILE A 67 -7.87 5.00 3.43
C ILE A 67 -7.09 4.10 2.49
N GLU A 68 -7.69 3.73 1.36
CA GLU A 68 -7.04 2.84 0.41
C GLU A 68 -5.67 3.40 0.05
N THR A 69 -4.63 2.56 0.01
CA THR A 69 -3.28 2.95 -0.38
C THR A 69 -3.29 3.80 -1.66
N ASN A 70 -4.15 3.44 -2.63
CA ASN A 70 -4.35 4.21 -3.86
C ASN A 70 -4.87 5.63 -3.62
N GLN A 71 -5.75 5.85 -2.65
CA GLN A 71 -6.24 7.18 -2.29
C GLN A 71 -5.16 8.01 -1.58
N LEU A 72 -4.33 7.39 -0.73
CA LEU A 72 -3.16 8.07 -0.14
C LEU A 72 -2.16 8.47 -1.22
N LEU A 73 -1.86 7.58 -2.17
CA LEU A 73 -0.93 7.84 -3.27
C LEU A 73 -1.47 8.89 -4.26
N ARG A 74 -2.79 9.04 -4.44
CA ARG A 74 -3.39 10.11 -5.26
C ARG A 74 -3.10 11.51 -4.76
N SER A 75 -2.76 11.68 -3.47
CA SER A 75 -2.39 12.98 -2.92
C SER A 75 -0.97 13.43 -3.33
N ILE A 76 -0.20 12.54 -3.94
CA ILE A 76 1.19 12.78 -4.34
C ILE A 76 1.27 12.77 -5.87
N MET A 77 2.10 13.64 -6.43
CA MET A 77 2.34 13.68 -7.89
C MET A 77 3.31 12.60 -8.40
N LEU A 78 3.72 11.66 -7.54
CA LEU A 78 4.68 10.61 -7.87
C LEU A 78 3.98 9.28 -8.12
N ASN A 79 4.29 8.65 -9.26
CA ASN A 79 3.88 7.30 -9.61
C ASN A 79 5.05 6.55 -10.23
N ILE A 80 5.82 5.83 -9.42
CA ILE A 80 7.07 5.20 -9.84
C ILE A 80 6.80 3.73 -10.21
N PRO A 81 6.95 3.33 -11.48
CA PRO A 81 6.76 1.95 -11.91
C PRO A 81 7.91 1.05 -11.43
N ASP A 82 7.65 -0.26 -11.37
CA ASP A 82 8.67 -1.27 -11.02
C ASP A 82 9.83 -1.31 -12.02
N VAL A 83 9.53 -1.11 -13.31
CA VAL A 83 10.51 -1.12 -14.40
C VAL A 83 10.70 0.29 -14.92
N ASN A 84 11.95 0.67 -15.23
CA ASN A 84 12.32 2.04 -15.63
C ASN A 84 12.04 3.11 -14.55
N SER A 85 12.02 2.72 -13.27
CA SER A 85 11.70 3.55 -12.11
C SER A 85 12.46 4.89 -12.09
N PHE A 86 13.78 4.86 -12.25
CA PHE A 86 14.61 6.07 -12.23
C PHE A 86 14.27 7.04 -13.37
N SER A 87 14.11 6.52 -14.59
CA SER A 87 13.70 7.33 -15.76
C SER A 87 12.35 8.00 -15.51
N SER A 88 11.39 7.24 -14.97
CA SER A 88 10.06 7.74 -14.64
C SER A 88 10.11 8.83 -13.56
N LEU A 89 10.85 8.57 -12.47
CA LEU A 89 11.04 9.53 -11.39
C LEU A 89 11.58 10.85 -11.92
N VAL A 90 12.72 10.81 -12.65
CA VAL A 90 13.36 11.99 -13.22
C VAL A 90 12.43 12.77 -14.13
N THR A 91 11.60 12.10 -14.94
CA THR A 91 10.62 12.79 -15.80
C THR A 91 9.49 13.46 -15.01
N GLN A 92 9.05 12.87 -13.89
CA GLN A 92 7.99 13.42 -13.05
C GLN A 92 8.45 14.62 -12.24
N ILE A 93 9.73 14.68 -11.86
CA ILE A 93 10.31 15.79 -11.10
C ILE A 93 11.00 16.83 -12.00
N LYS A 94 10.55 16.97 -13.26
CA LYS A 94 11.06 17.99 -14.18
C LYS A 94 11.00 19.38 -13.53
N GLY A 95 12.07 20.15 -13.68
CA GLY A 95 12.26 21.46 -13.05
C GLY A 95 12.86 21.42 -11.64
N ALA A 96 12.94 20.24 -10.99
CA ALA A 96 13.59 20.11 -9.70
C ALA A 96 15.11 20.32 -9.81
N SER A 97 15.67 21.00 -8.82
CA SER A 97 17.12 21.11 -8.64
C SER A 97 17.67 19.79 -8.10
N VAL A 98 18.79 19.34 -8.66
CA VAL A 98 19.44 18.07 -8.31
C VAL A 98 20.95 18.22 -8.22
N SER A 99 21.56 17.34 -7.45
CA SER A 99 23.01 17.13 -7.42
C SER A 99 23.33 15.68 -7.78
N LEU A 100 24.28 15.50 -8.68
CA LEU A 100 24.70 14.22 -9.23
C LEU A 100 26.16 13.97 -8.88
N THR A 101 26.51 12.71 -8.65
CA THR A 101 27.89 12.25 -8.79
C THR A 101 27.98 11.44 -10.06
N ILE A 102 28.86 11.83 -10.98
CA ILE A 102 29.08 11.12 -12.25
C ILE A 102 30.42 10.37 -12.25
N GLY A 103 30.77 9.75 -13.39
CA GLY A 103 32.07 9.13 -13.65
C GLY A 103 33.25 9.98 -13.15
N GLY A 104 34.26 9.32 -12.58
CA GLY A 104 35.41 10.02 -11.98
C GLY A 104 35.12 10.78 -10.68
N ASN A 105 33.97 10.53 -10.02
CA ASN A 105 33.54 11.20 -8.78
C ASN A 105 33.37 12.72 -8.93
N LYS A 106 33.11 13.20 -10.14
CA LYS A 106 32.77 14.59 -10.39
C LYS A 106 31.34 14.86 -9.91
N SER A 107 31.16 15.94 -9.15
CA SER A 107 29.83 16.41 -8.77
C SER A 107 29.30 17.39 -9.81
N VAL A 108 28.00 17.29 -10.11
CA VAL A 108 27.31 18.15 -11.08
C VAL A 108 25.95 18.53 -10.53
N THR A 109 25.67 19.82 -10.47
CA THR A 109 24.37 20.36 -10.04
C THR A 109 23.64 21.03 -11.21
N GLY A 110 22.30 21.03 -11.13
CA GLY A 110 21.46 21.70 -12.12
C GLY A 110 19.97 21.41 -11.93
N LYS A 111 19.14 22.04 -12.75
CA LYS A 111 17.69 21.77 -12.83
C LYS A 111 17.37 20.81 -13.96
N ILE A 112 16.46 19.88 -13.71
CA ILE A 112 16.05 18.89 -14.71
C ILE A 112 15.27 19.55 -15.83
N ILE A 113 15.77 19.45 -17.06
CA ILE A 113 15.02 19.80 -18.28
C ILE A 113 14.18 18.60 -18.73
N GLY A 114 14.74 17.40 -18.68
CA GLY A 114 14.07 16.17 -19.08
C GLY A 114 15.05 15.05 -19.42
N THR A 115 14.59 14.07 -20.19
CA THR A 115 15.37 12.91 -20.61
C THR A 115 15.25 12.69 -22.12
N GLU A 116 16.33 12.26 -22.76
CA GLU A 116 16.35 11.85 -24.16
C GLU A 116 16.64 10.34 -24.28
N ILE A 117 16.15 9.73 -25.35
CA ILE A 117 16.50 8.36 -25.74
C ILE A 117 17.23 8.46 -27.08
N VAL A 118 18.46 7.94 -27.12
CA VAL A 118 19.31 7.96 -28.31
C VAL A 118 19.64 6.52 -28.70
N GLU A 119 19.37 6.17 -29.95
CA GLU A 119 19.84 4.90 -30.52
C GLU A 119 21.27 5.08 -31.02
N LYS A 120 22.19 4.28 -30.48
CA LYS A 120 23.57 4.24 -30.93
C LYS A 120 23.83 2.94 -31.68
N LEU A 121 24.23 3.06 -32.95
CA LEU A 121 24.71 1.93 -33.74
C LEU A 121 26.11 1.56 -33.23
N SER A 122 26.23 0.42 -32.56
CA SER A 122 27.51 -0.25 -32.36
C SER A 122 27.78 -1.15 -33.58
N LYS A 123 29.05 -1.53 -33.81
CA LYS A 123 29.46 -2.39 -34.94
C LYS A 123 28.78 -3.77 -34.94
N ILE A 124 28.18 -4.17 -33.81
CA ILE A 124 27.62 -5.51 -33.58
C ILE A 124 26.14 -5.42 -33.15
N ASP A 125 25.71 -4.37 -32.45
CA ASP A 125 24.33 -4.24 -31.92
C ASP A 125 23.81 -2.80 -31.91
N LYS A 126 22.48 -2.65 -31.90
CA LYS A 126 21.81 -1.38 -31.57
C LYS A 126 21.74 -1.23 -30.04
N VAL A 127 22.36 -0.17 -29.51
CA VAL A 127 22.32 0.15 -28.08
C VAL A 127 21.41 1.35 -27.86
N ILE A 128 20.38 1.18 -27.02
CA ILE A 128 19.50 2.28 -26.61
C ILE A 128 20.11 2.95 -25.38
N GLN A 129 20.43 4.24 -25.48
CA GLN A 129 21.02 5.03 -24.41
C GLN A 129 20.04 6.07 -23.90
N LYS A 130 19.85 6.15 -22.59
CA LYS A 130 19.08 7.21 -21.92
C LYS A 130 20.01 8.32 -21.46
N ILE A 131 19.59 9.57 -21.67
CA ILE A 131 20.36 10.77 -21.35
C ILE A 131 19.51 11.66 -20.46
N LEU A 132 20.11 12.19 -19.39
CA LEU A 132 19.56 13.24 -18.54
C LEU A 132 20.03 14.60 -19.06
N VAL A 133 19.11 15.55 -19.20
CA VAL A 133 19.42 16.91 -19.62
C VAL A 133 19.20 17.85 -18.44
N LEU A 134 20.23 18.61 -18.09
CA LEU A 134 20.19 19.58 -16.99
C LEU A 134 20.50 21.01 -17.49
N LEU A 135 19.87 21.99 -16.85
CA LEU A 135 20.26 23.40 -16.90
C LEU A 135 21.13 23.73 -15.67
N GLN A 136 22.36 24.15 -15.89
CA GLN A 136 23.26 24.59 -14.83
C GLN A 136 23.00 26.06 -14.43
N GLU A 137 23.60 26.50 -13.32
CA GLU A 137 23.42 27.88 -12.80
C GLU A 137 23.97 28.96 -13.74
N ASP A 138 24.99 28.64 -14.53
CA ASP A 138 25.58 29.47 -15.57
C ASP A 138 24.80 29.45 -16.90
N GLU A 139 23.54 29.00 -16.87
CA GLU A 139 22.63 28.85 -18.01
C GLU A 139 23.12 27.84 -19.07
N ILE A 140 24.15 27.05 -18.77
CA ILE A 140 24.67 26.02 -19.67
C ILE A 140 23.79 24.77 -19.59
N ILE A 141 23.39 24.26 -20.76
CA ILE A 141 22.69 22.99 -20.87
C ILE A 141 23.72 21.87 -21.03
N ILE A 142 23.65 20.88 -20.16
CA ILE A 142 24.50 19.69 -20.22
C ILE A 142 23.68 18.42 -20.41
N LYS A 143 24.29 17.44 -21.07
CA LYS A 143 23.71 16.12 -21.34
C LYS A 143 24.57 15.07 -20.64
N ILE A 144 23.96 14.25 -19.81
CA ILE A 144 24.63 13.22 -19.00
C ILE A 144 23.99 11.87 -19.30
N PRO A 145 24.73 10.89 -19.86
CA PRO A 145 24.25 9.53 -19.96
C PRO A 145 23.85 8.94 -18.61
N PHE A 146 22.72 8.24 -18.55
CA PHE A 146 22.29 7.56 -17.33
C PHE A 146 23.35 6.57 -16.80
N SER A 147 24.10 5.95 -17.71
CA SER A 147 25.20 5.02 -17.38
C SER A 147 26.37 5.67 -16.63
N GLU A 148 26.51 7.00 -16.68
CA GLU A 148 27.57 7.72 -15.98
C GLU A 148 27.14 8.21 -14.59
N ILE A 149 25.83 8.17 -14.28
CA ILE A 149 25.28 8.64 -13.01
C ILE A 149 25.52 7.57 -11.93
N LYS A 150 26.33 7.92 -10.92
CA LYS A 150 26.58 7.06 -9.76
C LYS A 150 25.64 7.35 -8.60
N SER A 151 25.34 8.63 -8.36
CA SER A 151 24.41 9.05 -7.32
C SER A 151 23.54 10.20 -7.82
N PHE A 152 22.33 10.29 -7.27
CA PHE A 152 21.34 11.30 -7.61
C PHE A 152 20.70 11.80 -6.32
N ASP A 153 20.89 13.08 -6.02
CA ASP A 153 20.29 13.75 -4.87
C ASP A 153 19.29 14.81 -5.34
N ILE A 154 18.08 14.76 -4.79
CA ILE A 154 17.01 15.71 -5.08
C ILE A 154 17.16 16.87 -4.10
N LEU A 155 17.48 18.07 -4.55
CA LEU A 155 17.70 19.21 -3.64
C LEU A 155 16.39 19.82 -3.12
N ASN A 156 15.25 19.48 -3.72
CA ASN A 156 13.93 19.91 -3.25
C ASN A 156 13.43 18.99 -2.12
N ASP A 157 13.28 19.54 -0.90
CA ASP A 157 12.86 18.79 0.29
C ASP A 157 11.43 18.28 0.24
N GLU A 158 10.51 18.97 -0.43
CA GLU A 158 9.11 18.52 -0.56
C GLU A 158 9.06 17.25 -1.41
N ILE A 159 9.76 17.24 -2.55
CA ILE A 159 9.85 16.07 -3.42
C ILE A 159 10.52 14.89 -2.69
N LYS A 160 11.54 15.15 -1.86
CA LYS A 160 12.16 14.11 -1.01
C LYS A 160 11.16 13.50 -0.02
N LYS A 161 10.37 14.33 0.64
CA LYS A 161 9.31 13.86 1.57
C LYS A 161 8.26 13.04 0.84
N ASP A 162 7.80 13.51 -0.30
CA ASP A 162 6.82 12.82 -1.15
C ASP A 162 7.35 11.47 -1.63
N LEU A 163 8.60 11.40 -2.08
CA LEU A 163 9.23 10.15 -2.50
C LEU A 163 9.32 9.15 -1.35
N LYS A 164 9.74 9.61 -0.16
CA LYS A 164 9.82 8.76 1.02
C LYS A 164 8.43 8.24 1.42
N PHE A 165 7.44 9.13 1.49
CA PHE A 165 6.07 8.76 1.82
C PHE A 165 5.49 7.78 0.79
N PHE A 166 5.74 7.99 -0.51
CA PHE A 166 5.34 7.08 -1.58
C PHE A 166 5.87 5.67 -1.34
N LEU A 167 7.19 5.54 -1.09
CA LEU A 167 7.83 4.24 -0.88
C LEU A 167 7.35 3.56 0.41
N ASP A 168 7.22 4.31 1.50
CA ASP A 168 6.70 3.81 2.77
C ASP A 168 5.25 3.32 2.62
N THR A 169 4.43 4.06 1.87
CA THR A 169 3.02 3.73 1.60
C THR A 169 2.89 2.49 0.70
N VAL A 170 3.73 2.35 -0.32
CA VAL A 170 3.77 1.13 -1.16
C VAL A 170 4.12 -0.10 -0.33
N ILE A 171 5.10 -0.01 0.58
CA ILE A 171 5.46 -1.12 1.49
C ILE A 171 4.32 -1.40 2.48
N ALA A 172 3.70 -0.37 3.06
CA ALA A 172 2.58 -0.52 3.97
C ALA A 172 1.38 -1.17 3.27
N GLY A 173 1.11 -0.81 2.02
CA GLY A 173 0.10 -1.43 1.17
C GLY A 173 0.36 -2.91 0.96
N LYS A 174 1.60 -3.30 0.59
CA LYS A 174 2.00 -4.71 0.46
C LYS A 174 1.87 -5.52 1.76
N LYS A 175 1.93 -4.86 2.93
CA LYS A 175 1.77 -5.50 4.24
C LYS A 175 0.31 -5.62 4.71
N LYS A 176 -0.62 -4.90 4.09
CA LYS A 176 -2.03 -4.82 4.52
C LYS A 176 -2.98 -5.26 3.41
N ASP A 177 -2.78 -6.46 2.87
CA ASP A 177 -3.81 -7.11 2.05
C ASP A 177 -5.00 -7.61 2.86
N ALA A 178 -5.00 -7.36 4.18
CA ALA A 178 -6.05 -7.78 5.08
C ALA A 178 -6.71 -6.61 5.82
N LYS A 179 -8.01 -6.76 6.04
CA LYS A 179 -8.92 -5.84 6.71
C LYS A 179 -9.47 -6.54 7.93
N LYS A 180 -9.42 -5.83 9.04
CA LYS A 180 -9.88 -6.33 10.33
C LYS A 180 -11.34 -5.93 10.54
N ILE A 181 -12.14 -6.88 11.00
CA ILE A 181 -13.49 -6.67 11.54
C ILE A 181 -13.44 -6.98 13.04
N VAL A 182 -13.91 -6.05 13.85
CA VAL A 182 -14.05 -6.19 15.31
C VAL A 182 -15.52 -6.23 15.66
N ILE A 183 -15.93 -7.28 16.35
CA ILE A 183 -17.29 -7.52 16.84
C ILE A 183 -17.25 -7.28 18.35
N ASN A 184 -17.94 -6.26 18.83
CA ASN A 184 -18.05 -5.93 20.25
C ASN A 184 -19.34 -6.52 20.83
N CYS A 185 -19.22 -7.19 21.98
CA CYS A 185 -20.30 -7.88 22.66
C CYS A 185 -20.41 -7.37 24.10
N GLU A 186 -21.63 -7.06 24.55
CA GLU A 186 -21.89 -6.55 25.91
C GLU A 186 -22.86 -7.46 26.66
N SER A 187 -22.56 -7.71 27.93
CA SER A 187 -23.30 -8.63 28.82
C SER A 187 -24.59 -8.03 29.39
N GLY A 188 -24.84 -6.72 29.17
CA GLY A 188 -26.00 -6.04 29.73
C GLY A 188 -26.00 -5.94 31.27
N GLY A 189 -24.86 -6.21 31.93
CA GLY A 189 -24.68 -5.98 33.38
C GLY A 189 -24.25 -7.19 34.21
N ASP A 190 -24.16 -8.39 33.65
CA ASP A 190 -23.67 -9.58 34.36
C ASP A 190 -22.46 -10.22 33.65
N ASP A 191 -21.27 -9.95 34.19
CA ASP A 191 -19.99 -10.37 33.62
C ASP A 191 -19.57 -11.81 34.02
N GLU A 192 -20.35 -12.49 34.86
CA GLU A 192 -20.05 -13.86 35.29
C GLU A 192 -20.65 -14.93 34.35
N ILE A 193 -21.46 -14.53 33.36
CA ILE A 193 -22.21 -15.42 32.48
C ILE A 193 -21.41 -15.83 31.25
N ASP A 194 -21.42 -17.12 30.93
CA ASP A 194 -20.99 -17.66 29.64
C ASP A 194 -22.05 -17.44 28.56
N ARG A 195 -21.65 -16.77 27.47
CA ARG A 195 -22.48 -16.40 26.32
C ARG A 195 -21.99 -17.08 25.05
N ASN A 196 -22.90 -17.56 24.21
CA ASN A 196 -22.55 -18.22 22.95
C ASN A 196 -22.74 -17.27 21.78
N ILE A 197 -21.62 -16.92 21.14
CA ILE A 197 -21.59 -16.00 20.01
C ILE A 197 -21.48 -16.80 18.72
N PHE A 198 -22.43 -16.57 17.84
CA PHE A 198 -22.54 -17.16 16.51
C PHE A 198 -22.15 -16.12 15.45
N VAL A 199 -21.34 -16.54 14.48
CA VAL A 199 -20.95 -15.73 13.33
C VAL A 199 -21.04 -16.55 12.06
N SER A 200 -21.55 -15.97 10.98
CA SER A 200 -21.47 -16.57 9.65
C SER A 200 -21.20 -15.54 8.57
N TYR A 201 -20.51 -15.96 7.51
CA TYR A 201 -20.17 -15.14 6.35
C TYR A 201 -19.90 -16.00 5.12
#